data_AF-A0A931UUA7-F1
#
_entry.id   AF-A0A931UUA7-F1
#
_cell.length_a   1.000
_cell.length_b   1.000
_cell.length_c   1.000
_cell.angle_alpha   90.00
_cell.angle_beta   90.00
_cell.angle_gamma   90.00
#
_symmetry.space_group_name_H-M   'P 1'
#
loop_
_entity.id
_entity.type
_entity.pdbx_description
1 polymer ?
#
loop_
_entity_poly.entity_id
_entity_poly.type
_entity_poly.pdbx_seq_one_letter_code
_entity_poly.pdbx_strand_id
1 'polypeptide(L)'
;MNRRGFLRAGLAWAALGATGVAALLRTSGYDRADRRVAYMRALSAWHLAVVDALADRMCAADVDYDAPGAPPRPREVEVAAFVDAFVADSEPPIRRDLLAAIGALEHAFPALAGQVQRFTALSPARQDAVLAAMEGSSIDLVRGAFHGLKSLVMMGYYRDPRTWGVLAYDGPLVNRPAGGWVPLRYKGAS
;
A
#
# COMPACT_ATOMS: atom_id res chain seq x y z
N MET A 1 -19.51 -24.09 -5.37
CA MET A 1 -18.10 -23.75 -5.69
C MET A 1 -17.38 -23.35 -4.41
N ASN A 2 -16.36 -24.12 -4.00
CA ASN A 2 -15.71 -23.97 -2.70
C ASN A 2 -14.69 -22.82 -2.69
N ARG A 3 -14.86 -21.88 -1.75
CA ARG A 3 -14.02 -20.69 -1.50
C ARG A 3 -12.52 -21.01 -1.33
N ARG A 4 -12.20 -22.27 -0.98
CA ARG A 4 -10.84 -22.80 -0.79
C ARG A 4 -10.14 -23.25 -2.08
N GLY A 5 -10.89 -23.48 -3.17
CA GLY A 5 -10.33 -23.84 -4.48
C GLY A 5 -9.86 -22.63 -5.29
N PHE A 6 -10.52 -21.48 -5.11
CA PHE A 6 -10.24 -20.24 -5.85
C PHE A 6 -8.88 -19.63 -5.49
N LEU A 7 -8.49 -19.71 -4.21
CA LEU A 7 -7.15 -19.32 -3.75
C LEU A 7 -6.06 -20.18 -4.41
N ARG A 8 -6.28 -21.50 -4.53
CA ARG A 8 -5.27 -22.42 -5.10
C ARG A 8 -5.12 -22.30 -6.62
N ALA A 9 -6.19 -22.00 -7.35
CA ALA A 9 -6.15 -21.87 -8.80
C ALA A 9 -5.62 -20.50 -9.29
N GLY A 10 -5.88 -19.41 -8.55
CA GLY A 10 -5.31 -18.08 -8.85
C GLY A 10 -3.81 -17.96 -8.53
N LEU A 11 -3.37 -18.63 -7.46
CA LEU A 11 -1.96 -18.68 -7.01
C LEU A 11 -1.00 -19.32 -8.03
N ALA A 12 -1.47 -20.33 -8.78
CA ALA A 12 -0.62 -21.07 -9.71
C ALA A 12 -0.20 -20.25 -10.94
N TRP A 13 -1.03 -19.29 -11.37
CA TRP A 13 -0.69 -18.38 -12.48
C TRP A 13 0.04 -17.11 -12.01
N ALA A 14 -0.25 -16.62 -10.80
CA ALA A 14 0.46 -15.47 -10.21
C ALA A 14 1.95 -15.78 -9.93
N ALA A 15 2.26 -17.02 -9.51
CA ALA A 15 3.63 -17.42 -9.18
C ALA A 15 4.57 -17.55 -10.39
N LEU A 16 4.04 -17.89 -11.58
CA LEU A 16 4.81 -17.96 -12.82
C LEU A 16 4.93 -16.58 -13.51
N GLY A 17 3.93 -15.71 -13.35
CA GLY A 17 4.00 -14.34 -13.85
C GLY A 17 4.91 -13.43 -13.02
N ALA A 18 4.80 -13.47 -11.69
CA ALA A 18 5.47 -12.50 -10.82
C ALA A 18 7.01 -12.61 -10.81
N THR A 19 7.55 -13.83 -10.91
CA THR A 19 9.01 -14.05 -10.97
C THR A 19 9.61 -13.67 -12.33
N GLY A 20 8.91 -13.93 -13.43
CA GLY A 20 9.35 -13.54 -14.78
C GLY A 20 9.17 -12.05 -15.09
N VAL A 21 8.10 -11.43 -14.57
CA VAL A 21 7.79 -10.01 -14.76
C VAL A 21 8.76 -9.13 -13.98
N ALA A 22 9.08 -9.45 -12.72
CA ALA A 22 10.05 -8.69 -11.93
C ALA A 22 11.48 -8.70 -12.52
N ALA A 23 11.88 -9.77 -13.22
CA ALA A 23 13.19 -9.86 -13.87
C ALA A 23 13.30 -9.06 -15.19
N LEU A 24 12.16 -8.73 -15.84
CA LEU A 24 12.11 -7.96 -17.09
C LEU A 24 11.86 -6.46 -16.88
N LEU A 25 11.48 -6.04 -15.67
CA LEU A 25 11.04 -4.67 -15.40
C LEU A 25 12.14 -3.81 -14.80
N ARG A 26 12.29 -2.58 -15.33
CA ARG A 26 13.23 -1.57 -14.84
C ARG A 26 12.87 -1.12 -13.42
N THR A 27 13.49 -1.75 -12.42
CA THR A 27 13.53 -1.30 -11.02
C THR A 27 14.63 -0.25 -10.77
N SER A 28 15.32 0.19 -11.83
CA SER A 28 16.30 1.27 -11.77
C SER A 28 15.63 2.65 -11.58
N GLY A 29 16.38 3.61 -11.03
CA GLY A 29 15.88 4.97 -10.78
C GLY A 29 15.12 5.15 -9.46
N TYR A 30 15.12 4.13 -8.60
CA TYR A 30 14.65 4.20 -7.21
C TYR A 30 15.78 4.33 -6.19
N ASP A 31 17.01 4.54 -6.67
CA ASP A 31 18.22 4.38 -5.89
C ASP A 31 18.47 5.60 -4.95
N ARG A 32 18.58 5.29 -3.64
CA ARG A 32 19.38 5.95 -2.59
C ARG A 32 18.93 7.20 -1.83
N ALA A 33 17.85 7.91 -2.16
CA ALA A 33 17.53 9.14 -1.40
C ALA A 33 16.74 8.90 -0.10
N ASP A 34 15.86 7.90 -0.04
CA ASP A 34 15.01 7.70 1.14
C ASP A 34 15.73 6.86 2.21
N ARG A 35 16.17 7.52 3.28
CA ARG A 35 16.85 6.88 4.42
C ARG A 35 15.98 5.80 5.08
N ARG A 36 14.66 5.84 4.89
CA ARG A 36 13.75 4.87 5.48
C ARG A 36 13.96 3.44 5.00
N VAL A 37 14.50 3.29 3.78
CA VAL A 37 14.85 1.99 3.21
C VAL A 37 15.83 1.22 4.10
N ALA A 38 16.72 1.92 4.82
CA ALA A 38 17.72 1.29 5.67
C ALA A 38 17.13 0.49 6.85
N TYR A 39 15.88 0.78 7.25
CA TYR A 39 15.20 0.06 8.33
C TYR A 39 14.03 -0.81 7.85
N MET A 40 13.80 -0.91 6.53
CA MET A 40 12.81 -1.84 5.96
C MET A 40 13.30 -3.28 6.05
N ARG A 41 12.42 -4.21 6.40
CA ARG A 41 12.69 -5.65 6.55
C ARG A 41 12.37 -6.47 5.31
N ALA A 42 11.38 -6.03 4.52
CA ALA A 42 10.89 -6.75 3.35
C ALA A 42 10.78 -5.86 2.10
N LEU A 43 10.48 -4.57 2.26
CA LEU A 43 10.36 -3.64 1.15
C LEU A 43 11.74 -3.11 0.74
N SER A 44 12.02 -3.13 -0.56
CA SER A 44 13.14 -2.39 -1.14
C SER A 44 12.74 -0.93 -1.42
N ALA A 45 13.71 -0.10 -1.85
CA ALA A 45 13.47 1.31 -2.15
C ALA A 45 12.32 1.59 -3.13
N TRP A 46 12.17 0.74 -4.15
CA TRP A 46 11.09 0.91 -5.12
C TRP A 46 9.73 0.48 -4.57
N HIS A 47 9.67 -0.60 -3.78
CA HIS A 47 8.43 -0.99 -3.12
C HIS A 47 7.95 0.11 -2.16
N LEU A 48 8.87 0.71 -1.40
CA LEU A 48 8.58 1.84 -0.52
C LEU A 48 7.92 2.99 -1.29
N ALA A 49 8.51 3.41 -2.41
CA ALA A 49 7.98 4.49 -3.23
C ALA A 49 6.59 4.18 -3.82
N VAL A 50 6.35 2.93 -4.23
CA VAL A 50 5.03 2.50 -4.73
C VAL A 50 3.99 2.51 -3.61
N VAL A 51 4.36 2.05 -2.42
CA VAL A 51 3.48 2.05 -1.25
C VAL A 51 3.15 3.47 -0.79
N ASP A 52 4.13 4.38 -0.76
CA ASP A 52 3.88 5.79 -0.46
C ASP A 52 2.94 6.42 -1.49
N ALA A 53 3.22 6.25 -2.79
CA ALA A 53 2.36 6.78 -3.85
C ALA A 53 0.93 6.22 -3.77
N LEU A 54 0.79 4.92 -3.50
CA LEU A 54 -0.51 4.28 -3.29
C LEU A 54 -1.24 4.88 -2.08
N ALA A 55 -0.54 5.03 -0.95
CA ALA A 55 -1.10 5.57 0.28
C ALA A 55 -1.52 7.04 0.10
N ASP A 56 -0.73 7.85 -0.59
CA ASP A 56 -1.04 9.25 -0.93
C ASP A 56 -2.27 9.39 -1.83
N ARG A 57 -2.69 8.34 -2.55
CA ARG A 57 -3.95 8.34 -3.30
C ARG A 57 -5.11 7.79 -2.50
N MET A 58 -4.91 6.67 -1.80
CA MET A 58 -6.01 6.00 -1.09
C MET A 58 -6.41 6.70 0.21
N CYS A 59 -5.45 7.32 0.90
CA CYS A 59 -5.63 8.03 2.17
C CYS A 59 -5.49 9.56 2.00
N ALA A 60 -5.68 10.06 0.78
CA ALA A 60 -5.74 11.50 0.54
C ALA A 60 -6.87 12.12 1.37
N ALA A 61 -6.59 13.24 2.01
CA ALA A 61 -7.62 14.03 2.66
C ALA A 61 -8.32 14.92 1.63
N ASP A 62 -9.64 15.10 1.76
CA ASP A 62 -10.42 16.04 0.95
C ASP A 62 -10.25 17.51 1.41
N VAL A 63 -9.34 17.75 2.36
CA VAL A 63 -9.02 19.05 2.94
C VAL A 63 -7.56 19.40 2.70
N ASP A 64 -7.24 20.69 2.76
CA ASP A 64 -5.85 21.13 2.78
C ASP A 64 -5.14 20.56 4.02
N TYR A 65 -3.98 19.92 3.80
CA TYR A 65 -3.18 19.33 4.88
C TYR A 65 -2.63 20.39 5.85
N ASP A 66 -2.52 21.65 5.42
CA ASP A 66 -2.08 22.75 6.28
C ASP A 66 -3.23 23.38 7.10
N ALA A 67 -4.47 22.92 6.89
CA ALA A 67 -5.63 23.40 7.63
C ALA A 67 -5.63 22.91 9.10
N PRO A 68 -6.11 23.72 10.07
CA PRO A 68 -6.26 23.27 11.44
C PRO A 68 -7.16 22.04 11.56
N GLY A 69 -6.65 20.99 12.20
CA GLY A 69 -7.40 19.74 12.38
C GLY A 69 -7.40 18.81 11.16
N ALA A 70 -6.64 19.12 10.10
CA ALA A 70 -6.43 18.20 8.99
C ALA A 70 -5.82 16.88 9.50
N PRO A 71 -6.24 15.73 8.93
CA PRO A 71 -5.61 14.46 9.25
C PRO A 71 -4.16 14.45 8.77
N PRO A 72 -3.27 13.68 9.41
CA PRO A 72 -1.89 13.57 8.97
C PRO A 72 -1.79 12.94 7.59
N ARG A 73 -0.73 13.25 6.86
CA ARG A 73 -0.39 12.57 5.62
C ARG A 73 -0.04 11.10 5.91
N PRO A 74 -0.25 10.18 4.96
CA PRO A 74 0.08 8.76 5.17
C PRO A 74 1.54 8.53 5.55
N ARG A 75 2.44 9.34 5.00
CA ARG A 75 3.86 9.33 5.35
C ARG A 75 4.12 9.66 6.83
N GLU A 76 3.37 10.59 7.42
CA GLU A 76 3.55 11.05 8.81
C GLU A 76 3.06 10.04 9.85
N VAL A 77 2.21 9.10 9.44
CA VAL A 77 1.76 7.95 10.24
C VAL A 77 2.47 6.65 9.84
N GLU A 78 3.52 6.75 9.02
CA GLU A 78 4.42 5.64 8.65
C GLU A 78 3.67 4.43 8.04
N VAL A 79 2.69 4.67 7.16
CA VAL A 79 1.95 3.58 6.47
C VAL A 79 2.90 2.60 5.78
N ALA A 80 3.95 3.08 5.14
CA ALA A 80 4.93 2.21 4.49
C ALA A 80 5.69 1.30 5.47
N ALA A 81 6.03 1.80 6.66
CA ALA A 81 6.67 0.97 7.69
C ALA A 81 5.71 -0.08 8.26
N PHE A 82 4.42 0.23 8.32
CA PHE A 82 3.39 -0.77 8.61
C PHE A 82 3.35 -1.88 7.56
N VAL A 83 3.25 -1.50 6.29
CA VAL A 83 3.18 -2.43 5.16
C VAL A 83 4.43 -3.31 5.15
N ASP A 84 5.61 -2.74 5.36
CA ASP A 84 6.86 -3.48 5.47
C ASP A 84 6.84 -4.54 6.57
N ALA A 85 6.46 -4.15 7.80
CA ALA A 85 6.38 -5.08 8.92
C ALA A 85 5.36 -6.20 8.64
N PHE A 86 4.19 -5.86 8.11
CA PHE A 86 3.15 -6.82 7.76
C PHE A 86 3.64 -7.84 6.72
N VAL A 87 4.31 -7.37 5.66
CA VAL A 87 4.90 -8.22 4.63
C VAL A 87 6.03 -9.09 5.19
N ALA A 88 6.87 -8.52 6.06
CA ALA A 88 7.99 -9.22 6.70
C ALA A 88 7.54 -10.32 7.67
N ASP A 89 6.39 -10.14 8.33
CA ASP A 89 5.82 -11.08 9.28
C ASP A 89 4.85 -12.09 8.63
N SER A 90 4.49 -11.88 7.36
CA SER A 90 3.63 -12.78 6.59
C SER A 90 4.33 -14.09 6.21
N GLU A 91 3.55 -15.19 6.14
CA GLU A 91 4.02 -16.47 5.63
C GLU A 91 4.61 -16.33 4.20
N PRO A 92 5.61 -17.14 3.82
CA PRO A 92 6.30 -16.97 2.54
C PRO A 92 5.39 -16.90 1.29
N PRO A 93 4.31 -17.70 1.16
CA PRO A 93 3.39 -17.57 0.03
C PRO A 93 2.69 -16.21 0.00
N ILE A 94 2.14 -15.77 1.13
CA ILE A 94 1.43 -14.48 1.26
C ILE A 94 2.38 -13.32 0.98
N ARG A 95 3.60 -13.37 1.52
CA ARG A 95 4.64 -12.37 1.28
C ARG A 95 4.95 -12.20 -0.20
N ARG A 96 5.12 -13.32 -0.92
CA ARG A 96 5.36 -13.29 -2.38
C ARG A 96 4.18 -12.67 -3.12
N ASP A 97 2.96 -13.02 -2.76
CA ASP A 97 1.75 -12.48 -3.40
C ASP A 97 1.61 -10.98 -3.17
N LEU A 98 1.89 -10.49 -1.95
CA LEU A 98 1.85 -9.06 -1.63
C LEU A 98 2.91 -8.27 -2.41
N LEU A 99 4.15 -8.75 -2.44
CA LEU A 99 5.21 -8.12 -3.23
C LEU A 99 4.90 -8.18 -4.74
N ALA A 100 4.31 -9.27 -5.22
CA ALA A 100 3.85 -9.39 -6.60
C ALA A 100 2.73 -8.39 -6.92
N ALA A 101 1.78 -8.17 -6.01
CA ALA A 101 0.72 -7.18 -6.18
C ALA A 101 1.28 -5.75 -6.24
N ILE A 102 2.28 -5.42 -5.39
CA ILE A 102 2.98 -4.12 -5.44
C ILE A 102 3.73 -3.96 -6.77
N GLY A 103 4.45 -4.99 -7.23
CA GLY A 103 5.13 -4.99 -8.52
C GLY A 103 4.17 -4.87 -9.71
N ALA A 104 3.02 -5.54 -9.65
CA ALA A 104 1.99 -5.46 -10.69
C ALA A 104 1.34 -4.07 -10.73
N LEU A 105 1.08 -3.44 -9.58
CA LEU A 105 0.62 -2.05 -9.52
C LEU A 105 1.63 -1.12 -10.19
N GLU A 106 2.90 -1.28 -9.89
CA GLU A 106 3.94 -0.41 -10.43
C GLU A 106 4.11 -0.53 -11.94
N HIS A 107 4.03 -1.74 -12.50
CA HIS A 107 4.48 -1.99 -13.85
C HIS A 107 3.43 -2.54 -14.83
N ALA A 108 2.39 -3.23 -14.35
CA ALA A 108 1.42 -3.91 -15.21
C ALA A 108 0.06 -3.22 -15.22
N PHE A 109 -0.48 -2.87 -14.05
CA PHE A 109 -1.80 -2.25 -13.93
C PHE A 109 -1.94 -0.85 -14.55
N PRO A 110 -0.88 -0.04 -14.76
CA PRO A 110 -1.00 1.20 -15.54
C PRO A 110 -1.61 1.00 -16.93
N ALA A 111 -1.35 -0.16 -17.56
CA ALA A 111 -1.91 -0.49 -18.87
C ALA A 111 -3.44 -0.61 -18.88
N LEU A 112 -4.07 -0.92 -17.73
CA LEU A 112 -5.53 -0.97 -17.60
C LEU A 112 -6.18 0.40 -17.84
N ALA A 113 -5.44 1.49 -17.58
CA ALA A 113 -5.87 2.86 -17.84
C ALA A 113 -5.15 3.47 -19.07
N GLY A 114 -4.62 2.64 -19.97
CA GLY A 114 -3.94 3.07 -21.18
C GLY A 114 -2.60 3.77 -20.93
N GLN A 115 -1.99 3.60 -19.76
CA GLN A 115 -0.71 4.22 -19.42
C GLN A 115 0.46 3.28 -19.74
N VAL A 116 1.51 3.84 -20.34
CA VAL A 116 2.76 3.12 -20.66
C VAL A 116 3.88 3.36 -19.64
N GLN A 117 3.71 4.38 -18.80
CA GLN A 117 4.64 4.70 -17.72
C GLN A 117 4.28 3.89 -16.47
N ARG A 118 5.30 3.64 -15.65
CA ARG A 118 5.14 2.99 -14.34
C ARG A 118 4.33 3.87 -13.38
N PHE A 119 3.61 3.26 -12.44
CA PHE A 119 2.63 3.94 -11.59
C PHE A 119 3.20 5.15 -10.84
N THR A 120 4.38 5.00 -10.23
CA THR A 120 5.05 6.11 -9.51
C THR A 120 5.51 7.27 -10.40
N ALA A 121 5.61 7.06 -11.72
CA ALA A 121 5.95 8.12 -12.67
C ALA A 121 4.71 8.84 -13.24
N LEU A 122 3.50 8.39 -12.91
CA LEU A 122 2.26 9.01 -13.34
C LEU A 122 1.95 10.26 -12.49
N SER A 123 1.22 11.20 -13.09
CA SER A 123 0.61 12.29 -12.32
C SER A 123 -0.48 11.75 -11.38
N PRO A 124 -0.84 12.46 -10.29
CA PRO A 124 -1.85 12.00 -9.33
C PRO A 124 -3.18 11.59 -9.98
N ALA A 125 -3.71 12.40 -10.90
CA ALA A 125 -4.96 12.08 -11.60
C ALA A 125 -4.86 10.80 -12.46
N ARG A 126 -3.68 10.49 -13.00
CA ARG A 126 -3.45 9.26 -13.75
C ARG A 126 -3.26 8.06 -12.83
N GLN A 127 -2.67 8.24 -11.65
CA GLN A 127 -2.66 7.21 -10.62
C GLN A 127 -4.08 6.85 -10.19
N ASP A 128 -4.94 7.85 -9.98
CA ASP A 128 -6.36 7.61 -9.64
C ASP A 128 -7.09 6.84 -10.73
N ALA A 129 -6.85 7.17 -12.00
CA ALA A 129 -7.43 6.44 -13.13
C ALA A 129 -7.00 4.96 -13.15
N VAL A 130 -5.74 4.65 -12.80
CA VAL A 130 -5.26 3.27 -12.67
C VAL A 130 -5.98 2.56 -11.53
N LEU A 131 -6.08 3.19 -10.35
CA LEU A 131 -6.75 2.60 -9.19
C LEU A 131 -8.24 2.36 -9.45
N ALA A 132 -8.93 3.30 -10.09
CA ALA A 132 -10.33 3.17 -10.50
C ALA A 132 -10.52 2.06 -11.54
N ALA A 133 -9.60 1.93 -12.51
CA ALA A 133 -9.62 0.85 -13.49
C ALA A 133 -9.41 -0.53 -12.84
N MET A 134 -8.58 -0.61 -11.78
CA MET A 134 -8.42 -1.83 -11.01
C MET A 134 -9.68 -2.18 -10.21
N GLU A 135 -10.28 -1.20 -9.52
CA GLU A 135 -11.51 -1.35 -8.73
C GLU A 135 -12.70 -1.81 -9.59
N GLY A 136 -12.86 -1.23 -10.78
CA GLY A 136 -13.92 -1.55 -11.72
C GLY A 136 -13.62 -2.71 -12.69
N SER A 137 -12.48 -3.38 -12.56
CA SER A 137 -12.05 -4.41 -13.51
C SER A 137 -13.01 -5.61 -13.55
N SER A 138 -13.26 -6.18 -14.73
CA SER A 138 -13.97 -7.47 -14.84
C SER A 138 -13.11 -8.67 -14.43
N ILE A 139 -11.81 -8.48 -14.22
CA ILE A 139 -10.87 -9.53 -13.84
C ILE A 139 -10.79 -9.64 -12.31
N ASP A 140 -11.28 -10.74 -11.75
CA ASP A 140 -11.30 -10.98 -10.29
C ASP A 140 -9.94 -10.82 -9.62
N LEU A 141 -8.85 -11.24 -10.29
CA LEU A 141 -7.49 -11.11 -9.78
C LEU A 141 -7.08 -9.65 -9.60
N VAL A 142 -7.43 -8.77 -10.55
CA VAL A 142 -7.10 -7.34 -10.51
C VAL A 142 -7.87 -6.65 -9.39
N ARG A 143 -9.18 -6.92 -9.30
CA ARG A 143 -10.01 -6.43 -8.19
C ARG A 143 -9.52 -6.93 -6.84
N GLY A 144 -9.15 -8.21 -6.75
CA GLY A 144 -8.58 -8.80 -5.56
C GLY A 144 -7.29 -8.10 -5.12
N ALA A 145 -6.40 -7.80 -6.06
CA ALA A 145 -5.18 -7.04 -5.80
C ALA A 145 -5.50 -5.63 -5.29
N PHE A 146 -6.44 -4.91 -5.93
CA PHE A 146 -6.90 -3.60 -5.47
C PHE A 146 -7.40 -3.63 -4.02
N HIS A 147 -8.32 -4.55 -3.71
CA HIS A 147 -8.89 -4.64 -2.36
C HIS A 147 -7.85 -5.07 -1.32
N GLY A 148 -6.92 -5.96 -1.66
CA GLY A 148 -5.82 -6.36 -0.78
C GLY A 148 -4.89 -5.19 -0.45
N LEU A 149 -4.44 -4.46 -1.48
CA LEU A 149 -3.59 -3.28 -1.33
C LEU A 149 -4.29 -2.16 -0.55
N LYS A 150 -5.56 -1.88 -0.87
CA LYS A 150 -6.40 -0.92 -0.13
C LYS A 150 -6.53 -1.30 1.33
N SER A 151 -6.82 -2.56 1.63
CA SER A 151 -6.95 -3.04 3.00
C SER A 151 -5.67 -2.85 3.80
N LEU A 152 -4.52 -3.15 3.18
CA LEU A 152 -3.22 -3.04 3.82
C LEU A 152 -2.85 -1.58 4.15
N VAL A 153 -3.05 -0.68 3.19
CA VAL A 153 -2.82 0.77 3.37
C VAL A 153 -3.77 1.36 4.42
N MET A 154 -5.06 1.04 4.34
CA MET A 154 -6.07 1.53 5.29
C MET A 154 -5.79 1.05 6.72
N MET A 155 -5.38 -0.21 6.88
CA MET A 155 -4.98 -0.75 8.18
C MET A 155 -3.74 -0.04 8.74
N GLY A 156 -2.78 0.33 7.88
CA GLY A 156 -1.61 1.12 8.25
C GLY A 156 -1.92 2.57 8.60
N TYR A 157 -2.92 3.16 7.95
CA TYR A 157 -3.31 4.55 8.18
C TYR A 157 -4.16 4.70 9.45
N TYR A 158 -5.26 3.97 9.55
CA TYR A 158 -6.23 4.11 10.63
C TYR A 158 -5.81 3.48 11.97
N ARG A 159 -4.60 2.92 12.08
CA ARG A 159 -4.04 2.52 13.38
C ARG A 159 -3.55 3.71 14.20
N ASP A 160 -3.19 4.84 13.57
CA ASP A 160 -2.68 6.00 14.28
C ASP A 160 -3.83 6.88 14.78
N PRO A 161 -3.90 7.18 16.10
CA PRO A 161 -4.98 7.99 16.67
C PRO A 161 -5.16 9.38 16.05
N ARG A 162 -4.10 9.95 15.45
CA ARG A 162 -4.16 11.25 14.75
C ARG A 162 -5.09 11.22 13.54
N THR A 163 -5.42 10.05 13.01
CA THR A 163 -6.33 9.90 11.87
C THR A 163 -7.81 9.80 12.28
N TRP A 164 -8.10 9.51 13.55
CA TRP A 164 -9.47 9.17 13.98
C TRP A 164 -10.41 10.37 14.10
N GLY A 165 -9.85 11.57 14.27
CA GLY A 165 -10.65 12.81 14.36
C GLY A 165 -11.55 13.02 13.14
N VAL A 166 -11.08 12.65 11.95
CA VAL A 166 -11.86 12.74 10.69
C VAL A 166 -13.02 11.76 10.67
N LEU A 167 -12.89 10.64 11.39
CA LEU A 167 -13.95 9.63 11.51
C LEU A 167 -14.93 9.92 12.64
N ALA A 168 -14.76 11.05 13.36
CA ALA A 168 -15.45 11.30 14.63
C ALA A 168 -15.34 10.11 15.61
N TYR A 169 -14.17 9.46 15.62
CA TYR A 169 -13.91 8.25 16.40
C TYR A 169 -12.92 8.55 17.54
N ASP A 170 -13.31 8.25 18.78
CA ASP A 170 -12.48 8.51 19.96
C ASP A 170 -11.47 7.39 20.30
N GLY A 171 -11.39 6.38 19.44
CA GLY A 171 -10.56 5.21 19.66
C GLY A 171 -11.24 4.07 20.40
N PRO A 172 -10.53 2.93 20.55
CA PRO A 172 -11.05 1.78 21.29
C PRO A 172 -11.37 2.13 22.75
N LEU A 173 -12.41 1.51 23.30
CA LEU A 173 -12.76 1.67 24.72
C LEU A 173 -11.90 0.77 25.63
N VAL A 174 -11.37 -0.31 25.08
CA VAL A 174 -10.51 -1.26 25.80
C VAL A 174 -9.12 -0.64 25.98
N ASN A 175 -8.59 -0.68 27.20
CA ASN A 175 -7.27 -0.15 27.57
C ASN A 175 -7.08 1.35 27.23
N ARG A 176 -8.16 2.14 27.27
CA ARG A 176 -8.08 3.58 26.99
C ARG A 176 -7.16 4.26 28.01
N PRO A 177 -6.06 4.92 27.58
CA PRO A 177 -5.19 5.64 28.49
C PRO A 177 -5.93 6.83 29.12
N ALA A 178 -5.62 7.16 30.37
CA ALA A 178 -6.22 8.29 31.07
C ALA A 178 -6.03 9.63 30.33
N GLY A 179 -4.91 9.78 29.61
CA GLY A 179 -4.60 10.97 28.80
C GLY A 179 -5.08 10.90 27.34
N GLY A 180 -5.86 9.88 26.96
CA GLY A 180 -6.23 9.61 25.57
C GLY A 180 -5.16 8.84 24.79
N TRP A 181 -5.48 8.52 23.54
CA TRP A 181 -4.60 7.73 22.68
C TRP A 181 -3.45 8.57 22.13
N VAL A 182 -2.22 8.02 22.18
CA VAL A 182 -1.00 8.70 21.72
C VAL A 182 -0.54 8.17 20.35
N PRO A 183 0.15 8.99 19.53
CA PRO A 183 0.66 8.56 18.22
C PRO A 183 1.57 7.34 18.32
N LEU A 184 1.47 6.46 17.31
CA LEU A 184 2.31 5.26 17.26
C LEU A 184 3.71 5.63 16.78
N ARG A 185 4.74 5.25 17.55
CA ARG A 185 6.14 5.43 17.16
C ARG A 185 6.68 4.15 16.53
N TYR A 186 7.13 4.23 15.28
CA TYR A 186 7.92 3.17 14.66
C TYR A 186 9.38 3.27 15.10
N LYS A 187 9.96 2.14 15.53
CA LYS A 187 11.39 2.06 15.83
C LYS A 187 12.16 2.19 14.50
N GLY A 188 12.79 3.34 14.27
CA GLY A 188 13.64 3.58 13.07
C GLY A 188 13.44 4.94 12.39
N ALA A 189 12.36 5.66 12.69
CA ALA A 189 12.13 7.02 12.21
C ALA A 189 12.73 8.03 13.21
N SER A 190 13.99 8.42 12.99
CA SER A 190 14.68 9.52 13.70
C SER A 190 15.43 10.39 12.72
#